data_AF-A0A832NPM1-F1
#
_entry.id   AF-A0A832NPM1-F1
#
_cell.length_a   1.000
_cell.length_b   1.000
_cell.length_c   1.000
_cell.angle_alpha   90.00
_cell.angle_beta   90.00
_cell.angle_gamma   90.00
#
_symmetry.space_group_name_H-M   'P 1'
#
loop_
_entity.id
_entity.type
_entity.pdbx_description
1 polymer ?
#
loop_
_entity_poly.entity_id
_entity_poly.type
_entity_poly.pdbx_seq_one_letter_code
_entity_poly.pdbx_strand_id
1 'polypeptide(L)'
;MRRYIGLVVLAVVVGWTGILLAQEKGASSYVPVDISALFNNDGIAPDNDPAGGDFDFGGSSYSAALWPKVGKTGVVVGKVPFLLAGADRKLNNISCEGQAIKVPAGNYSAILILGSATNVPDGAMEDALVLTYKDGTKSEVEFTLTDWCVEPRAKEKVAYSFKYRMSSGVEGGHHEITNYLFVQTVKIDAKKELVSIKLPEQKDIHIFAITLQK
;
A
#
# COMPACT_ATOMS: atom_id res chain seq x y z
N MET A 1 -32.08 -38.08 77.87
CA MET A 1 -32.33 -36.62 77.79
C MET A 1 -32.30 -36.20 76.32
N ARG A 2 -33.32 -35.44 75.93
CA ARG A 2 -33.62 -34.68 74.69
C ARG A 2 -32.73 -34.79 73.42
N ARG A 3 -33.46 -35.13 72.33
CA ARG A 3 -33.32 -34.85 70.88
C ARG A 3 -32.47 -33.63 70.49
N TYR A 4 -31.82 -33.68 69.31
CA TYR A 4 -32.09 -32.77 68.17
C TYR A 4 -31.70 -33.42 66.83
N ILE A 5 -32.60 -33.31 65.85
CA ILE A 5 -32.47 -33.71 64.45
C ILE A 5 -32.00 -32.47 63.68
N GLY A 6 -30.95 -32.60 62.85
CA GLY A 6 -30.49 -31.56 61.94
C GLY A 6 -30.45 -32.08 60.50
N LEU A 7 -31.30 -31.53 59.65
CA LEU A 7 -31.35 -31.71 58.20
C LEU A 7 -30.01 -31.25 57.57
N VAL A 8 -29.43 -32.06 56.68
CA VAL A 8 -28.38 -31.61 55.75
C VAL A 8 -28.96 -31.71 54.34
N VAL A 9 -29.17 -30.55 53.71
CA VAL A 9 -29.58 -30.44 52.32
C VAL A 9 -28.34 -30.61 51.43
N LEU A 10 -28.38 -31.61 50.56
CA LEU A 10 -27.39 -31.85 49.51
C LEU A 10 -27.63 -30.83 48.39
N ALA A 11 -26.70 -29.91 48.16
CA ALA A 11 -26.69 -29.07 46.97
C ALA A 11 -25.72 -29.69 45.96
N VAL A 12 -26.27 -30.33 44.93
CA VAL A 12 -25.53 -30.75 43.74
C VAL A 12 -25.33 -29.50 42.89
N VAL A 13 -24.08 -29.05 42.73
CA VAL A 13 -23.73 -28.02 41.74
C VAL A 13 -23.08 -28.73 40.56
N VAL A 14 -23.87 -28.96 39.52
CA VAL A 14 -23.36 -29.30 38.18
C VAL A 14 -22.96 -27.99 37.52
N GLY A 15 -21.66 -27.68 37.52
CA GLY A 15 -21.10 -26.51 36.86
C GLY A 15 -20.29 -26.91 35.63
N TRP A 16 -20.97 -27.10 34.49
CA TRP A 16 -20.34 -27.21 33.18
C TRP A 16 -20.49 -25.86 32.47
N THR A 17 -19.45 -25.04 32.51
CA THR A 17 -19.25 -23.95 31.56
C THR A 17 -17.75 -23.81 31.30
N GLY A 18 -17.24 -24.65 30.39
CA GLY A 18 -15.99 -24.34 29.71
C GLY A 18 -16.19 -23.02 28.98
N ILE A 19 -15.56 -21.96 29.48
CA ILE A 19 -15.40 -20.71 28.74
C ILE A 19 -14.45 -21.04 27.60
N LEU A 20 -15.01 -21.37 26.43
CA LEU A 20 -14.31 -21.23 25.17
C LEU A 20 -14.11 -19.72 24.97
N LEU A 21 -12.93 -19.22 25.33
CA LEU A 21 -12.42 -18.00 24.73
C LEU A 21 -12.24 -18.30 23.24
N ALA A 22 -13.26 -17.99 22.45
CA ALA A 22 -13.08 -17.79 21.03
C ALA A 22 -12.09 -16.62 20.91
N GLN A 23 -10.84 -16.93 20.61
CA GLN A 23 -9.91 -15.95 20.11
C GLN A 23 -10.48 -15.53 18.75
N GLU A 24 -11.26 -14.45 18.71
CA GLU A 24 -11.56 -13.77 17.46
C GLU A 24 -10.21 -13.39 16.87
N LYS A 25 -9.79 -14.15 15.84
CA LYS A 25 -8.74 -13.75 14.93
C LYS A 25 -9.32 -12.53 14.21
N GLY A 26 -9.21 -11.35 14.84
CA GLY A 26 -9.72 -10.10 14.28
C GLY A 26 -9.28 -10.01 12.84
N ALA A 27 -10.24 -10.03 11.91
CA ALA A 27 -9.91 -9.98 10.50
C ALA A 27 -9.11 -8.69 10.27
N SER A 28 -7.92 -8.79 9.67
CA SER A 28 -7.13 -7.61 9.32
C SER A 28 -8.02 -6.62 8.56
N SER A 29 -8.09 -5.38 9.04
CA SER A 29 -8.81 -4.28 8.40
C SER A 29 -8.20 -3.88 7.05
N TYR A 30 -7.04 -4.46 6.72
CA TYR A 30 -6.27 -4.18 5.52
C TYR A 30 -5.92 -5.47 4.78
N VAL A 31 -5.98 -5.41 3.45
CA VAL A 31 -5.65 -6.49 2.52
C VAL A 31 -4.60 -5.96 1.53
N PRO A 32 -3.30 -6.18 1.79
CA PRO A 32 -2.26 -5.89 0.82
C PRO A 32 -2.46 -6.70 -0.47
N VAL A 33 -2.21 -6.09 -1.61
CA VAL A 33 -2.36 -6.69 -2.93
C VAL A 33 -0.97 -6.92 -3.52
N ASP A 34 -0.67 -8.15 -3.93
CA ASP A 34 0.57 -8.44 -4.66
C ASP A 34 0.41 -8.00 -6.12
N ILE A 35 1.14 -6.94 -6.46
CA ILE A 35 1.18 -6.35 -7.81
C ILE A 35 2.51 -6.64 -8.51
N SER A 36 3.36 -7.48 -7.94
CA SER A 36 4.76 -7.62 -8.38
C SER A 36 4.92 -8.28 -9.76
N ALA A 37 3.89 -9.01 -10.22
CA ALA A 37 3.81 -9.55 -11.58
C ALA A 37 3.52 -8.49 -12.64
N LEU A 38 3.13 -7.27 -12.24
CA LEU A 38 2.80 -6.16 -13.12
C LEU A 38 3.90 -5.09 -13.17
N PHE A 39 4.97 -5.24 -12.39
CA PHE A 39 6.08 -4.30 -12.44
C PHE A 39 6.71 -4.25 -13.83
N ASN A 40 6.86 -3.05 -14.35
CA ASN A 40 7.42 -2.75 -15.68
C ASN A 40 8.50 -1.65 -15.62
N ASN A 41 8.80 -1.11 -14.44
CA ASN A 41 9.82 -0.07 -14.25
C ASN A 41 10.77 -0.39 -13.09
N ASP A 42 12.02 0.09 -13.23
CA ASP A 42 13.03 0.08 -12.17
C ASP A 42 13.20 1.50 -11.61
N GLY A 43 12.56 1.79 -10.48
CA GLY A 43 12.58 3.12 -9.88
C GLY A 43 13.69 3.34 -8.84
N ILE A 44 14.56 2.35 -8.59
CA ILE A 44 15.51 2.39 -7.48
C ILE A 44 16.91 2.07 -7.99
N ALA A 45 17.85 2.99 -7.80
CA ALA A 45 19.23 2.80 -8.24
C ALA A 45 20.18 2.55 -7.05
N PRO A 46 21.15 1.64 -7.18
CA PRO A 46 22.28 1.56 -6.25
C PRO A 46 23.08 2.85 -6.23
N ASP A 47 23.52 3.28 -5.05
CA ASP A 47 24.30 4.53 -4.91
C ASP A 47 25.65 4.49 -5.65
N ASN A 48 26.22 3.31 -5.84
CA ASN A 48 27.43 3.09 -6.64
C ASN A 48 27.17 2.82 -8.13
N ASP A 49 25.91 2.81 -8.56
CA ASP A 49 25.48 2.64 -9.94
C ASP A 49 24.24 3.52 -10.22
N PRO A 50 24.41 4.85 -10.37
CA PRO A 50 23.31 5.78 -10.56
C PRO A 50 22.52 5.57 -11.86
N ALA A 51 23.04 4.77 -12.80
CA ALA A 51 22.35 4.37 -14.03
C ALA A 51 21.62 3.03 -13.89
N GLY A 52 21.70 2.39 -12.72
CA GLY A 52 21.11 1.09 -12.43
C GLY A 52 19.58 1.07 -12.29
N GLY A 53 18.93 2.24 -12.36
CA GLY A 53 17.48 2.40 -12.40
C GLY A 53 17.10 3.71 -13.09
N ASP A 54 15.85 3.85 -13.50
CA ASP A 54 15.32 5.03 -14.17
C ASP A 54 13.85 5.26 -13.78
N PHE A 55 13.62 5.90 -12.63
CA PHE A 55 12.27 6.18 -12.13
C PHE A 55 11.51 7.18 -13.00
N ASP A 56 12.16 8.27 -13.40
CA ASP A 56 11.53 9.39 -14.12
C ASP A 56 11.65 9.31 -15.64
N PHE A 57 12.24 8.24 -16.18
CA PHE A 57 12.60 8.08 -17.59
C PHE A 57 13.56 9.16 -18.12
N GLY A 58 14.17 9.92 -17.20
CA GLY A 58 15.15 10.97 -17.43
C GLY A 58 16.52 10.63 -16.83
N GLY A 59 16.70 9.40 -16.37
CA GLY A 59 17.93 8.88 -15.79
C GLY A 59 18.07 9.11 -14.30
N SER A 60 16.97 9.33 -13.57
CA SER A 60 16.99 9.53 -12.11
C SER A 60 16.07 8.59 -11.36
N SER A 61 16.47 8.21 -10.14
CA SER A 61 15.83 7.16 -9.35
C SER A 61 15.86 7.45 -7.85
N TYR A 62 15.05 6.73 -7.08
CA TYR A 62 15.22 6.66 -5.62
C TYR A 62 16.57 5.98 -5.28
N SER A 63 17.18 6.37 -4.17
CA SER A 63 18.42 5.74 -3.68
C SER A 63 18.11 4.41 -2.98
N ALA A 64 18.80 3.35 -3.40
CA ALA A 64 18.74 2.05 -2.72
C ALA A 64 19.25 2.12 -1.28
N ALA A 65 20.27 2.95 -0.99
CA ALA A 65 20.81 3.10 0.36
C ALA A 65 19.83 3.79 1.33
N LEU A 66 18.94 4.64 0.80
CA LEU A 66 17.91 5.33 1.58
C LEU A 66 16.54 4.61 1.54
N TRP A 67 16.38 3.59 0.70
CA TRP A 67 15.13 2.83 0.59
C TRP A 67 14.75 2.17 1.93
N PRO A 68 13.46 2.14 2.30
CA PRO A 68 13.03 1.47 3.52
C PRO A 68 13.46 0.00 3.55
N LYS A 69 13.85 -0.47 4.74
CA LYS A 69 14.14 -1.89 4.95
C LYS A 69 12.85 -2.69 4.83
N VAL A 70 12.69 -3.38 3.70
CA VAL A 70 11.54 -4.24 3.42
C VAL A 70 11.70 -5.58 4.12
N GLY A 71 10.76 -5.93 5.02
CA GLY A 71 10.73 -7.23 5.67
C GLY A 71 10.07 -8.30 4.79
N LYS A 72 10.07 -9.56 5.26
CA LYS A 72 9.38 -10.68 4.55
C LYS A 72 7.89 -10.45 4.32
N THR A 73 7.27 -9.59 5.12
CA THR A 73 5.85 -9.22 5.05
C THR A 73 5.63 -7.84 4.44
N GLY A 74 6.65 -7.26 3.81
CA GLY A 74 6.63 -5.89 3.30
C GLY A 74 6.97 -4.85 4.37
N VAL A 75 6.30 -3.69 4.31
CA VAL A 75 6.46 -2.56 5.22
C VAL A 75 5.13 -2.16 5.85
N VAL A 76 5.17 -1.38 6.93
CA VAL A 76 3.98 -0.75 7.51
C VAL A 76 4.19 0.75 7.54
N VAL A 77 3.30 1.50 6.89
CA VAL A 77 3.28 2.97 6.91
C VAL A 77 2.12 3.41 7.80
N GLY A 78 2.43 3.98 8.96
CA GLY A 78 1.44 4.25 10.01
C GLY A 78 0.83 2.96 10.55
N LYS A 79 -0.36 2.61 10.09
CA LYS A 79 -1.07 1.35 10.44
C LYS A 79 -1.35 0.46 9.23
N VAL A 80 -0.90 0.86 8.04
CA VAL A 80 -1.26 0.25 6.77
C VAL A 80 -0.12 -0.64 6.31
N PRO A 81 -0.31 -1.97 6.22
CA PRO A 81 0.69 -2.86 5.64
C PRO A 81 0.73 -2.70 4.12
N PHE A 82 1.91 -2.76 3.52
CA PHE A 82 2.13 -2.73 2.07
C PHE A 82 3.15 -3.78 1.65
N LEU A 83 2.88 -4.47 0.53
CA LEU A 83 3.86 -5.35 -0.13
C LEU A 83 4.80 -4.53 -1.01
N LEU A 84 5.60 -3.67 -0.39
CA LEU A 84 6.61 -2.86 -1.07
C LEU A 84 7.77 -3.74 -1.54
N ALA A 85 8.27 -3.52 -2.76
CA ALA A 85 9.45 -4.20 -3.26
C ALA A 85 10.74 -3.68 -2.57
N GLY A 86 11.69 -4.59 -2.33
CA GLY A 86 13.05 -4.23 -1.93
C GLY A 86 13.84 -3.63 -3.09
N ALA A 87 14.91 -2.91 -2.75
CA ALA A 87 15.82 -2.29 -3.72
C ALA A 87 16.70 -3.29 -4.49
N ASP A 88 16.70 -4.57 -4.09
CA ASP A 88 17.42 -5.67 -4.73
C ASP A 88 16.71 -6.22 -5.99
N ARG A 89 15.50 -5.72 -6.29
CA ARG A 89 14.68 -6.17 -7.41
C ARG A 89 14.81 -5.23 -8.62
N LYS A 90 15.13 -5.81 -9.78
CA LYS A 90 15.27 -5.11 -11.07
C LYS A 90 14.03 -4.40 -11.60
N LEU A 91 12.83 -4.79 -11.17
CA LEU A 91 11.59 -4.09 -11.51
C LEU A 91 10.79 -4.03 -10.23
N ASN A 92 10.49 -2.82 -9.78
CA ASN A 92 10.02 -2.57 -8.41
C ASN A 92 8.83 -1.62 -8.35
N ASN A 93 8.40 -1.07 -9.49
CA ASN A 93 7.16 -0.32 -9.59
C ASN A 93 6.45 -0.56 -10.93
N ILE A 94 5.19 -0.14 -10.96
CA ILE A 94 4.38 -0.02 -12.17
C ILE A 94 4.49 1.43 -12.64
N SER A 95 4.93 1.67 -13.87
CA SER A 95 4.56 2.83 -14.66
C SER A 95 3.21 2.54 -15.31
N CYS A 96 2.22 3.39 -15.06
CA CYS A 96 0.83 3.10 -15.39
C CYS A 96 0.58 3.14 -16.92
N GLU A 97 0.09 2.03 -17.46
CA GLU A 97 -0.23 1.81 -18.88
C GLU A 97 -1.65 1.24 -19.05
N GLY A 98 -2.52 1.43 -18.05
CA GLY A 98 -3.89 0.89 -18.05
C GLY A 98 -4.01 -0.54 -17.53
N GLN A 99 -3.00 -1.04 -16.79
CA GLN A 99 -2.99 -2.41 -16.27
C GLN A 99 -4.22 -2.68 -15.39
N ALA A 100 -4.76 -3.90 -15.49
CA ALA A 100 -5.86 -4.37 -14.66
C ALA A 100 -5.35 -5.26 -13.52
N ILE A 101 -5.59 -4.81 -12.28
CA ILE A 101 -5.23 -5.52 -11.05
C ILE A 101 -6.45 -6.27 -10.56
N LYS A 102 -6.40 -7.60 -10.63
CA LYS A 102 -7.39 -8.46 -9.95
C LYS A 102 -7.14 -8.41 -8.46
N VAL A 103 -8.19 -8.19 -7.69
CA VAL A 103 -8.12 -8.16 -6.22
C VAL A 103 -9.00 -9.26 -5.63
N PRO A 104 -8.73 -9.70 -4.39
CA PRO A 104 -9.68 -10.56 -3.68
C PRO A 104 -11.05 -9.89 -3.67
N ALA A 105 -12.08 -10.64 -4.07
CA ALA A 105 -13.43 -10.10 -4.09
C ALA A 105 -13.86 -9.71 -2.67
N GLY A 106 -14.33 -8.48 -2.49
CA GLY A 106 -14.71 -7.99 -1.17
C GLY A 106 -15.32 -6.60 -1.17
N ASN A 107 -16.01 -6.29 -0.07
CA ASN A 107 -16.44 -4.94 0.26
C ASN A 107 -15.28 -4.20 0.92
N TYR A 108 -14.91 -3.06 0.34
CA TYR A 108 -13.78 -2.24 0.79
C TYR A 108 -14.21 -0.78 0.87
N SER A 109 -13.72 -0.06 1.86
CA SER A 109 -14.03 1.35 2.08
C SER A 109 -13.01 2.30 1.42
N ALA A 110 -11.78 1.83 1.18
CA ALA A 110 -10.74 2.60 0.51
C ALA A 110 -9.68 1.73 -0.17
N ILE A 111 -9.01 2.34 -1.16
CA ILE A 111 -7.79 1.85 -1.80
C ILE A 111 -6.65 2.76 -1.33
N LEU A 112 -5.63 2.20 -0.72
CA LEU A 112 -4.42 2.91 -0.31
C LEU A 112 -3.29 2.52 -1.26
N ILE A 113 -2.59 3.53 -1.77
CA ILE A 113 -1.62 3.39 -2.84
C ILE A 113 -0.31 4.04 -2.41
N LEU A 114 0.78 3.29 -2.44
CA LEU A 114 2.13 3.85 -2.38
C LEU A 114 2.57 4.20 -3.79
N GLY A 115 2.91 5.47 -4.02
CA GLY A 115 3.28 5.96 -5.34
C GLY A 115 3.70 7.42 -5.33
N SER A 116 4.21 7.86 -6.47
CA SER A 116 4.46 9.27 -6.80
C SER A 116 4.32 9.47 -8.31
N ALA A 117 4.09 10.71 -8.73
CA ALA A 117 4.20 11.08 -10.13
C ALA A 117 5.64 11.51 -10.47
N THR A 118 5.95 11.55 -11.76
CA THR A 118 7.20 12.10 -12.32
C THR A 118 6.86 13.15 -13.37
N ASN A 119 7.84 13.97 -13.76
CA ASN A 119 7.73 14.89 -14.90
C ASN A 119 6.58 15.92 -14.81
N VAL A 120 6.15 16.29 -13.60
CA VAL A 120 5.16 17.37 -13.37
C VAL A 120 5.75 18.44 -12.45
N PRO A 121 6.58 19.36 -12.99
CA PRO A 121 7.23 20.39 -12.19
C PRO A 121 6.23 21.18 -11.34
N ASP A 122 6.51 21.30 -10.04
CA ASP A 122 5.69 22.02 -9.05
C ASP A 122 4.22 21.59 -8.98
N GLY A 123 3.88 20.37 -9.43
CA GLY A 123 2.50 19.96 -9.62
C GLY A 123 2.19 18.54 -9.17
N ALA A 124 1.03 18.09 -9.60
CA ALA A 124 0.53 16.75 -9.42
C ALA A 124 -0.15 16.27 -10.71
N MET A 125 -0.10 14.97 -10.95
CA MET A 125 -0.76 14.33 -12.09
C MET A 125 -2.12 13.81 -11.64
N GLU A 126 -3.18 14.24 -12.30
CA GLU A 126 -4.57 13.80 -12.07
C GLU A 126 -4.99 12.83 -13.17
N ASP A 127 -5.62 11.73 -12.77
CA ASP A 127 -6.25 10.73 -13.64
C ASP A 127 -7.36 10.00 -12.85
N ALA A 128 -7.76 8.80 -13.27
CA ALA A 128 -8.77 8.00 -12.60
C ALA A 128 -8.39 6.51 -12.49
N LEU A 129 -8.90 5.87 -11.45
CA LEU A 129 -8.97 4.40 -11.37
C LEU A 129 -10.34 3.94 -11.86
N VAL A 130 -10.37 2.88 -12.68
CA VAL A 130 -11.63 2.23 -13.05
C VAL A 130 -11.85 1.00 -12.19
N LEU A 131 -12.88 1.05 -11.36
CA LEU A 131 -13.25 -0.03 -10.45
C LEU A 131 -14.28 -0.92 -11.14
N THR A 132 -14.03 -2.23 -11.15
CA THR A 132 -15.01 -3.23 -11.60
C THR A 132 -15.51 -4.02 -10.40
N TYR A 133 -16.82 -4.12 -10.28
CA TYR A 133 -17.50 -4.82 -9.20
C TYR A 133 -18.04 -6.17 -9.67
N LYS A 134 -18.32 -7.05 -8.72
CA LYS A 134 -18.78 -8.43 -8.98
C LYS A 134 -20.12 -8.49 -9.73
N ASP A 135 -20.97 -7.48 -9.56
CA ASP A 135 -22.25 -7.35 -10.28
C ASP A 135 -22.08 -6.91 -11.75
N GLY A 136 -20.84 -6.70 -12.20
CA GLY A 136 -20.50 -6.25 -13.55
C GLY A 136 -20.55 -4.73 -13.73
N THR A 137 -21.00 -3.98 -12.73
CA THR A 137 -20.97 -2.51 -12.78
C THR A 137 -19.54 -1.99 -12.65
N LYS A 138 -19.32 -0.77 -13.15
CA LYS A 138 -18.05 -0.06 -13.03
C LYS A 138 -18.26 1.32 -12.43
N SER A 139 -17.22 1.86 -11.81
CA SER A 139 -17.15 3.27 -11.43
C SER A 139 -15.76 3.81 -11.69
N GLU A 140 -15.67 5.10 -11.98
CA GLU A 140 -14.41 5.82 -12.05
C GLU A 140 -14.25 6.63 -10.76
N VAL A 141 -13.04 6.63 -10.20
CA VAL A 141 -12.69 7.42 -9.02
C VAL A 141 -11.45 8.25 -9.34
N GLU A 142 -11.50 9.54 -9.01
CA GLU A 142 -10.38 10.46 -9.17
C GLU A 142 -9.17 9.94 -8.39
N PHE A 143 -8.01 10.01 -9.04
CA PHE A 143 -6.74 9.60 -8.48
C PHE A 143 -5.64 10.56 -8.92
N THR A 144 -4.97 11.13 -7.93
CA THR A 144 -3.98 12.18 -8.15
C THR A 144 -2.74 11.87 -7.33
N LEU A 145 -1.56 12.01 -7.92
CA LEU A 145 -0.26 11.89 -7.22
C LEU A 145 0.59 13.12 -7.50
N THR A 146 1.24 13.65 -6.47
CA THR A 146 2.21 14.74 -6.58
C THR A 146 3.50 14.25 -7.21
N ASP A 147 4.21 15.13 -7.93
CA ASP A 147 5.56 14.86 -8.40
C ASP A 147 6.49 14.50 -7.23
N TRP A 148 7.29 13.45 -7.41
CA TRP A 148 8.15 12.89 -6.38
C TRP A 148 9.18 13.87 -5.81
N CYS A 149 9.54 14.96 -6.51
CA CYS A 149 10.47 15.99 -6.02
C CYS A 149 9.77 17.21 -5.41
N VAL A 150 8.45 17.13 -5.18
CA VAL A 150 7.61 18.22 -4.68
C VAL A 150 6.90 17.79 -3.40
N GLU A 151 6.78 18.68 -2.41
CA GLU A 151 5.98 18.40 -1.21
C GLU A 151 4.50 18.13 -1.56
N PRO A 152 3.76 17.32 -0.77
CA PRO A 152 2.41 16.88 -1.12
C PRO A 152 1.45 18.00 -1.55
N ARG A 153 0.86 17.87 -2.74
CA ARG A 153 -0.17 18.78 -3.28
C ARG A 153 -1.52 18.12 -3.53
N ALA A 154 -1.59 16.79 -3.56
CA ALA A 154 -2.83 16.05 -3.85
C ALA A 154 -3.48 15.37 -2.63
N LYS A 155 -3.37 15.99 -1.43
CA LYS A 155 -3.91 15.49 -0.14
C LYS A 155 -3.36 14.14 0.33
N GLU A 156 -2.41 13.57 -0.39
CA GLU A 156 -1.62 12.43 0.01
C GLU A 156 -0.73 12.76 1.22
N LYS A 157 -0.22 11.71 1.87
CA LYS A 157 0.71 11.84 3.00
C LYS A 157 2.09 11.34 2.59
N VAL A 158 3.14 11.98 3.08
CA VAL A 158 4.51 11.46 2.92
C VAL A 158 4.62 10.11 3.63
N ALA A 159 4.95 9.07 2.87
CA ALA A 159 5.27 7.74 3.38
C ALA A 159 6.75 7.67 3.76
N TYR A 160 7.60 8.13 2.85
CA TYR A 160 9.05 8.19 2.98
C TYR A 160 9.57 9.47 2.34
N SER A 161 10.61 10.05 2.95
CA SER A 161 11.41 11.12 2.37
C SER A 161 12.85 10.66 2.20
N PHE A 162 13.45 11.11 1.12
CA PHE A 162 14.80 10.77 0.71
C PHE A 162 15.56 12.08 0.55
N LYS A 163 16.74 12.18 1.16
CA LYS A 163 17.52 13.42 1.18
C LYS A 163 18.17 13.75 -0.16
N TYR A 164 18.35 12.74 -1.02
CA TYR A 164 18.84 12.86 -2.38
C TYR A 164 18.18 11.81 -3.27
N ARG A 165 18.20 12.06 -4.59
CA ARG A 165 17.90 11.09 -5.63
C ARG A 165 19.19 10.67 -6.33
N MET A 166 19.20 9.48 -6.90
CA MET A 166 20.25 9.05 -7.81
C MET A 166 20.00 9.65 -9.18
N SER A 167 21.04 10.08 -9.89
CA SER A 167 20.93 10.62 -11.24
C SER A 167 22.18 10.33 -12.05
N SER A 168 22.01 9.66 -13.19
CA SER A 168 23.09 9.38 -14.14
C SER A 168 23.67 10.64 -14.80
N GLY A 169 22.95 11.76 -14.76
CA GLY A 169 23.39 13.06 -15.28
C GLY A 169 24.21 13.91 -14.30
N VAL A 170 24.45 13.43 -13.07
CA VAL A 170 25.18 14.18 -12.03
C VAL A 170 26.51 13.49 -11.73
N GLU A 171 27.59 14.28 -11.66
CA GLU A 171 28.91 13.76 -11.27
C GLU A 171 28.85 13.14 -9.87
N GLY A 172 29.31 11.89 -9.75
CA GLY A 172 29.18 11.12 -8.51
C GLY A 172 27.79 10.54 -8.24
N GLY A 173 26.79 10.80 -9.09
CA GLY A 173 25.47 10.16 -9.07
C GLY A 173 24.48 10.70 -8.05
N HIS A 174 24.92 11.41 -7.02
CA HIS A 174 24.06 11.93 -5.95
C HIS A 174 23.56 13.33 -6.28
N HIS A 175 22.27 13.47 -6.54
CA HIS A 175 21.63 14.77 -6.73
C HIS A 175 20.88 15.16 -5.46
N GLU A 176 21.38 16.20 -4.75
CA GLU A 176 20.85 16.71 -3.47
C GLU A 176 19.50 17.43 -3.62
N ILE A 177 18.51 16.71 -4.15
CA ILE A 177 17.10 17.07 -4.23
C ILE A 177 16.35 16.14 -3.30
N THR A 178 15.58 16.71 -2.37
CA THR A 178 14.68 15.91 -1.55
C THR A 178 13.54 15.39 -2.39
N ASN A 179 13.28 14.10 -2.27
CA ASN A 179 12.22 13.41 -2.99
C ASN A 179 11.41 12.52 -2.03
N TYR A 180 10.23 12.12 -2.48
CA TYR A 180 9.20 11.54 -1.63
C TYR A 180 8.53 10.35 -2.29
N LEU A 181 8.12 9.39 -1.46
CA LEU A 181 7.11 8.40 -1.79
C LEU A 181 5.86 8.70 -0.96
N PHE A 182 4.69 8.75 -1.59
CA PHE A 182 3.45 9.13 -0.91
C PHE A 182 2.54 7.93 -0.66
N VAL A 183 1.66 8.06 0.35
CA VAL A 183 0.43 7.27 0.48
C VAL A 183 -0.73 8.12 0.01
N GLN A 184 -1.37 7.73 -1.08
CA GLN A 184 -2.65 8.27 -1.52
C GLN A 184 -3.79 7.35 -1.05
N THR A 185 -4.89 7.94 -0.59
CA THR A 185 -6.08 7.19 -0.12
C THR A 185 -7.31 7.56 -0.95
N VAL A 186 -7.81 6.61 -1.73
CA VAL A 186 -8.99 6.77 -2.56
C VAL A 186 -10.18 6.07 -1.89
N LYS A 187 -11.20 6.84 -1.51
CA LYS A 187 -12.44 6.27 -0.93
C LYS A 187 -13.31 5.67 -2.02
N ILE A 188 -13.92 4.52 -1.74
CA ILE A 188 -14.75 3.78 -2.70
C ILE A 188 -16.08 3.33 -2.05
N ASP A 189 -17.01 2.83 -2.86
CA ASP A 189 -18.31 2.38 -2.35
C ASP A 189 -18.21 1.04 -1.61
N ALA A 190 -18.17 1.10 -0.28
CA ALA A 190 -18.12 -0.08 0.58
C ALA A 190 -19.32 -1.02 0.46
N LYS A 191 -20.42 -0.59 -0.19
CA LYS A 191 -21.59 -1.46 -0.41
C LYS A 191 -21.41 -2.39 -1.62
N LYS A 192 -20.45 -2.10 -2.49
CA LYS A 192 -20.17 -2.91 -3.68
C LYS A 192 -18.96 -3.81 -3.48
N GLU A 193 -19.05 -5.03 -3.99
CA GLU A 193 -17.97 -6.02 -3.91
C GLU A 193 -16.99 -5.78 -5.07
N LEU A 194 -15.83 -5.18 -4.77
CA LEU A 194 -14.76 -4.88 -5.74
C LEU A 194 -14.07 -6.18 -6.16
N VAL A 195 -13.77 -6.30 -7.46
CA VAL A 195 -13.02 -7.46 -8.00
C VAL A 195 -11.82 -7.08 -8.86
N SER A 196 -11.78 -5.86 -9.39
CA SER A 196 -10.65 -5.38 -10.19
C SER A 196 -10.50 -3.86 -10.10
N ILE A 197 -9.26 -3.40 -10.16
CA ILE A 197 -8.86 -2.00 -10.30
C ILE A 197 -8.10 -1.86 -11.62
N LYS A 198 -8.55 -1.01 -12.54
CA LYS A 198 -7.76 -0.58 -13.69
C LYS A 198 -6.98 0.67 -13.29
N LEU A 199 -5.67 0.63 -13.47
CA LEU A 199 -4.79 1.78 -13.28
C LEU A 199 -4.96 2.82 -14.41
N PRO A 200 -4.46 4.05 -14.22
CA PRO A 200 -4.41 5.08 -15.26
C PRO A 200 -3.68 4.63 -16.53
N GLU A 201 -3.96 5.28 -17.65
CA GLU A 201 -3.14 5.20 -18.87
C GLU A 201 -2.20 6.40 -18.94
N GLN A 202 -1.32 6.49 -17.92
CA GLN A 202 -0.46 7.64 -17.68
C GLN A 202 0.90 7.17 -17.15
N LYS A 203 1.91 7.10 -18.02
CA LYS A 203 3.22 6.52 -17.71
C LYS A 203 3.95 7.21 -16.55
N ASP A 204 3.68 8.50 -16.35
CA ASP A 204 4.32 9.32 -15.33
C ASP A 204 3.64 9.18 -13.96
N ILE A 205 2.63 8.33 -13.84
CA ILE A 205 2.09 7.86 -12.55
C ILE A 205 2.74 6.52 -12.23
N HIS A 206 3.37 6.43 -11.06
CA HIS A 206 4.07 5.23 -10.64
C HIS A 206 3.51 4.62 -9.34
N ILE A 207 3.22 3.32 -9.38
CA ILE A 207 2.66 2.56 -8.26
C ILE A 207 3.67 1.55 -7.73
N PHE A 208 4.02 1.66 -6.44
CA PHE A 208 4.94 0.76 -5.74
C PHE A 208 4.23 -0.32 -4.93
N ALA A 209 3.05 -0.02 -4.36
CA ALA A 209 2.23 -1.00 -3.64
C ALA A 209 0.78 -0.55 -3.50
N ILE A 210 -0.13 -1.52 -3.32
CA ILE A 210 -1.55 -1.27 -3.07
C ILE A 210 -2.03 -2.08 -1.87
N THR A 211 -2.89 -1.48 -1.06
CA THR A 211 -3.58 -2.12 0.06
C THR A 211 -5.05 -1.69 0.11
N LEU A 212 -5.95 -2.64 0.27
CA LEU A 212 -7.39 -2.39 0.38
C LEU A 212 -7.82 -2.33 1.85
N GLN A 213 -8.61 -1.34 2.21
CA GLN A 213 -9.19 -1.22 3.54
C GLN A 213 -10.62 -1.76 3.54
N LYS A 214 -10.93 -2.65 4.49
CA LYS A 214 -12.30 -3.16 4.70
C LYS A 214 -13.25 -2.10 5.24
#